data_AF-A0A674D1M0-F1
#
_entry.id   AF-A0A674D1M0-F1
#
_cell.length_a   1.000
_cell.length_b   1.000
_cell.length_c   1.000
_cell.angle_alpha   90.00
_cell.angle_beta   90.00
_cell.angle_gamma   90.00
#
_symmetry.space_group_name_H-M   'P 1'
#
loop_
_entity.id
_entity.type
_entity.pdbx_description
1 polymer ?
#
loop_
_entity_poly.entity_id
_entity_poly.type
_entity_poly.pdbx_seq_one_letter_code
_entity_poly.pdbx_strand_id
1 'polypeptide(L)'
;MATPGKVSKKERKKQIPAKTSLNSPYRLQWSPLQSDDVHFILDTLKSKLSATGLEKKEVKGFRQWGKKRNKNPPTGHDSVTEPPQIPLDTVTPERPVKPREQGWTDVAARRQLAIGINEVTKALERNQLRLMLVCKSVKPPHMTSHLIALCRTRGVAACQVPRLSESVAGLLGLKCVLALGFRRGDRNEDGTFSDIVEAIVPRVPALQVAWIPSPPSGKGATVEGQVGEEEGTAEGQMEMGQETRGQKRKIEDISPDITECPSCVLQPLKVKKIIPNPSKIRKPKTKKK
;
A
#
# COMPACT_ATOMS: atom_id res chain seq x y z
N MET A 1 4.27 -81.27 6.39
CA MET A 1 2.98 -80.64 6.07
C MET A 1 3.00 -79.20 6.57
N ALA A 2 3.42 -78.24 5.74
CA ALA A 2 3.44 -76.82 6.10
C ALA A 2 2.17 -76.14 5.55
N THR A 3 1.42 -75.47 6.42
CA THR A 3 0.21 -74.71 6.05
C THR A 3 0.59 -73.39 5.37
N PRO A 4 -0.14 -72.95 4.32
CA PRO A 4 0.19 -71.70 3.65
C PRO A 4 -0.28 -70.51 4.50
N GLY A 5 0.64 -69.60 4.76
CA GLY A 5 0.42 -68.36 5.52
C GLY A 5 -0.58 -67.42 4.85
N LYS A 6 -1.41 -66.78 5.69
CA LYS A 6 -2.39 -65.74 5.33
C LYS A 6 -1.75 -64.65 4.47
N VAL A 7 -2.31 -64.45 3.27
CA VAL A 7 -1.95 -63.34 2.38
C VAL A 7 -2.28 -62.01 3.07
N SER A 8 -1.26 -61.21 3.33
CA SER A 8 -1.38 -59.90 3.97
C SER A 8 -2.21 -58.94 3.09
N LYS A 9 -3.13 -58.24 3.75
CA LYS A 9 -4.09 -57.31 3.16
C LYS A 9 -3.34 -56.14 2.50
N LYS A 10 -3.22 -56.17 1.17
CA LYS A 10 -2.60 -55.13 0.33
C LYS A 10 -3.13 -53.75 0.74
N GLU A 11 -2.29 -52.91 1.33
CA GLU A 11 -2.63 -51.51 1.68
C GLU A 11 -3.08 -50.78 0.41
N ARG A 12 -4.38 -50.47 0.32
CA ARG A 12 -4.92 -49.67 -0.78
C ARG A 12 -4.41 -48.24 -0.62
N LYS A 13 -3.46 -47.84 -1.47
CA LYS A 13 -3.01 -46.43 -1.56
C LYS A 13 -4.25 -45.54 -1.74
N LYS A 14 -4.45 -44.59 -0.81
CA LYS A 14 -5.56 -43.63 -0.89
C LYS A 14 -5.44 -42.85 -2.20
N GLN A 15 -6.47 -42.92 -3.05
CA GLN A 15 -6.52 -42.14 -4.28
C GLN A 15 -6.55 -40.66 -3.91
N ILE A 16 -5.57 -39.89 -4.39
CA ILE A 16 -5.50 -38.45 -4.16
C ILE A 16 -6.53 -37.78 -5.07
N PRO A 17 -7.61 -37.18 -4.53
CA PRO A 17 -8.60 -36.52 -5.37
C PRO A 17 -8.00 -35.26 -5.99
N ALA A 18 -7.91 -35.23 -7.32
CA ALA A 18 -7.50 -34.03 -8.04
C ALA A 18 -8.59 -32.95 -7.93
N LYS A 19 -8.24 -31.79 -7.41
CA LYS A 19 -9.11 -30.61 -7.39
C LYS A 19 -8.72 -29.68 -8.53
N THR A 20 -9.68 -29.33 -9.38
CA THR A 20 -9.50 -28.27 -10.36
C THR A 20 -9.62 -26.92 -9.64
N SER A 21 -8.68 -26.01 -9.90
CA SER A 21 -8.72 -24.64 -9.39
C SER A 21 -8.37 -23.68 -10.52
N LEU A 22 -9.08 -22.54 -10.55
CA LEU A 22 -8.76 -21.44 -11.46
C LEU A 22 -7.84 -20.48 -10.70
N ASN A 23 -6.53 -20.62 -10.92
CA ASN A 23 -5.56 -19.67 -10.40
C ASN A 23 -5.35 -18.55 -11.42
N SER A 24 -5.06 -17.34 -10.92
CA SER A 24 -4.70 -16.22 -11.79
C SER A 24 -3.45 -16.59 -12.62
N PRO A 25 -3.49 -16.46 -13.96
CA PRO A 25 -2.29 -16.64 -14.79
C PRO A 25 -1.28 -15.50 -14.57
N TYR A 26 -1.74 -14.37 -14.03
CA TYR A 26 -0.91 -13.20 -13.83
C TYR A 26 -0.12 -13.27 -12.53
N ARG A 27 1.20 -13.16 -12.64
CA ARG A 27 2.12 -13.05 -11.50
C ARG A 27 2.75 -11.67 -11.48
N LEU A 28 2.48 -10.91 -10.41
CA LEU A 28 3.17 -9.65 -10.14
C LEU A 28 4.58 -9.96 -9.64
N GLN A 29 5.58 -9.51 -10.40
CA GLN A 29 6.99 -9.66 -10.07
C GLN A 29 7.69 -8.30 -10.13
N TRP A 30 8.68 -8.12 -9.27
CA TRP A 30 9.53 -6.94 -9.29
C TRP A 30 10.51 -7.03 -10.45
N SER A 31 10.74 -5.91 -11.13
CA SER A 31 11.78 -5.82 -12.17
C SER A 31 13.16 -6.05 -11.55
N PRO A 32 14.03 -6.87 -12.16
CA PRO A 32 15.37 -7.11 -11.65
C PRO A 32 16.20 -5.83 -11.75
N LEU A 33 16.96 -5.54 -10.70
CA LEU A 33 17.88 -4.41 -10.64
C LEU A 33 19.31 -4.91 -10.83
N GLN A 34 20.12 -4.16 -11.58
CA GLN A 34 21.53 -4.49 -11.80
C GLN A 34 22.33 -4.36 -10.49
N SER A 35 23.37 -5.18 -10.34
CA SER A 35 24.19 -5.19 -9.12
C SER A 35 24.82 -3.83 -8.84
N ASP A 36 25.33 -3.14 -9.87
CA ASP A 36 25.99 -1.83 -9.72
C ASP A 36 25.00 -0.76 -9.23
N ASP A 37 23.77 -0.77 -9.77
CA ASP A 37 22.71 0.14 -9.34
C ASP A 37 22.24 -0.15 -7.92
N VAL A 38 22.21 -1.42 -7.50
CA VAL A 38 21.92 -1.79 -6.10
C VAL A 38 22.93 -1.14 -5.16
N HIS A 39 24.22 -1.26 -5.46
CA HIS A 39 25.28 -0.68 -4.63
C HIS A 39 25.19 0.83 -4.59
N PHE A 40 25.05 1.47 -5.76
CA PHE A 40 24.88 2.91 -5.89
C PHE A 40 23.71 3.42 -5.04
N ILE A 41 22.54 2.78 -5.13
CA ILE A 41 21.35 3.16 -4.35
C ILE A 41 21.63 3.05 -2.86
N LEU A 42 22.19 1.93 -2.40
CA LEU A 42 22.44 1.72 -0.97
C LEU A 42 23.45 2.72 -0.40
N ASP A 43 24.53 3.01 -1.13
CA ASP A 43 25.58 3.90 -0.65
C ASP A 43 25.13 5.37 -0.67
N THR A 44 24.38 5.77 -1.70
CA THR A 44 23.74 7.09 -1.76
C THR A 44 22.79 7.30 -0.57
N LEU A 45 21.96 6.30 -0.26
CA LEU A 45 21.04 6.34 0.87
C LEU A 45 21.79 6.44 2.20
N LYS A 46 22.83 5.64 2.41
CA LYS A 46 23.63 5.68 3.64
C LYS A 46 24.25 7.05 3.83
N SER A 47 24.93 7.57 2.79
CA SER A 47 25.60 8.87 2.84
C SER A 47 24.63 9.99 3.22
N LYS A 48 23.49 10.07 2.54
CA LYS A 48 22.51 11.14 2.79
C LYS A 48 21.77 10.97 4.12
N LEU A 49 21.39 9.76 4.50
CA LEU A 49 20.75 9.53 5.80
C LEU A 49 21.69 9.87 6.97
N SER A 50 22.96 9.47 6.88
CA SER A 50 23.98 9.85 7.84
C SER A 50 24.18 11.37 7.90
N ALA A 51 24.20 12.06 6.75
CA ALA A 51 24.33 13.52 6.69
C ALA A 51 23.11 14.24 7.30
N THR A 52 21.89 13.72 7.09
CA THR A 52 20.68 14.31 7.69
C THR A 52 20.56 14.10 9.19
N GLY A 53 21.24 13.09 9.76
CA GLY A 53 21.15 12.78 11.19
C GLY A 53 19.74 12.40 11.66
N LEU A 54 18.90 11.87 10.75
CA LEU A 54 17.52 11.49 11.07
C LEU A 54 17.50 10.16 11.84
N GLU A 55 17.29 10.23 13.15
CA GLU A 55 17.25 9.06 14.03
C GLU A 55 15.99 9.10 14.92
N LYS A 56 15.39 7.93 15.14
CA LYS A 56 14.35 7.77 16.14
C LYS A 56 14.97 7.46 17.51
N LYS A 57 14.94 8.43 18.42
CA LYS A 57 15.34 8.23 19.82
C LYS A 57 14.19 7.58 20.59
N GLU A 58 14.33 6.29 20.86
CA GLU A 58 13.43 5.56 21.78
C GLU A 58 14.06 5.49 23.17
N VAL A 59 13.50 6.20 24.14
CA VAL A 59 13.78 5.92 25.55
C VAL A 59 13.12 4.58 25.88
N LYS A 60 13.90 3.61 26.37
CA LYS A 60 13.41 2.34 26.95
C LYS A 60 12.71 2.62 28.28
N GLY A 61 11.61 3.38 28.25
CA GLY A 61 10.72 3.53 29.38
C GLY A 61 9.87 2.28 29.50
N PHE A 62 10.05 1.52 30.58
CA PHE A 62 9.12 0.45 30.95
C PHE A 62 7.74 1.08 31.18
N ARG A 63 6.83 0.96 30.21
CA ARG A 63 5.45 1.37 30.40
C ARG A 63 4.84 0.38 31.41
N GLN A 64 4.63 0.81 32.65
CA GLN A 64 3.84 0.04 33.61
C GLN A 64 2.41 -0.05 33.09
N TRP A 65 2.12 -1.13 32.36
CA TRP A 65 0.79 -1.46 31.91
C TRP A 65 -0.05 -1.80 33.14
N GLY A 66 -1.01 -0.94 33.49
CA GLY A 66 -2.12 -1.34 34.36
C GLY A 66 -2.26 -0.70 35.75
N LYS A 67 -2.04 0.62 35.94
CA LYS A 67 -2.68 1.32 37.06
C LYS A 67 -4.00 1.93 36.61
N LYS A 68 -5.05 1.10 36.64
CA LYS A 68 -6.44 1.55 36.52
C LYS A 68 -6.71 2.46 37.71
N ARG A 69 -6.78 3.77 37.47
CA ARG A 69 -7.10 4.78 38.49
C ARG A 69 -8.57 4.63 38.86
N ASN A 70 -8.88 3.80 39.86
CA ASN A 70 -10.20 3.79 40.48
C ASN A 70 -10.43 5.16 41.12
N LYS A 71 -11.26 5.97 40.48
CA LYS A 71 -11.86 7.16 41.10
C LYS A 71 -13.30 6.79 41.45
N ASN A 72 -13.53 6.36 42.68
CA ASN A 72 -14.84 6.52 43.31
C ASN A 72 -14.68 7.62 44.36
N PRO A 73 -15.45 8.72 44.30
CA PRO A 73 -15.52 9.68 45.39
C PRO A 73 -16.46 9.13 46.48
N PRO A 74 -16.14 9.30 47.78
CA PRO A 74 -17.13 9.12 48.83
C PRO A 74 -18.02 10.37 48.90
N THR A 75 -19.31 10.16 48.69
CA THR A 75 -20.41 11.07 49.07
C THR A 75 -20.47 11.25 50.58
N GLY A 76 -20.57 12.50 51.04
CA GLY A 76 -20.77 12.88 52.44
C GLY A 76 -21.10 14.36 52.60
N HIS A 77 -22.38 14.69 52.40
CA HIS A 77 -23.26 15.71 53.00
C HIS A 77 -22.73 17.01 53.68
N ASP A 78 -23.37 18.14 53.30
CA ASP A 78 -23.65 19.42 53.99
C ASP A 78 -22.53 20.23 54.67
N SER A 79 -22.40 21.56 54.48
CA SER A 79 -23.45 22.60 54.56
C SER A 79 -22.96 23.98 54.09
N VAL A 80 -23.89 24.71 53.45
CA VAL A 80 -24.15 26.18 53.31
C VAL A 80 -23.07 27.19 53.77
N THR A 81 -22.67 28.14 52.89
CA THR A 81 -22.87 29.63 52.99
C THR A 81 -22.15 30.38 51.85
N GLU A 82 -22.77 31.48 51.41
CA GLU A 82 -22.60 32.38 50.24
C GLU A 82 -21.21 32.98 49.88
N PRO A 83 -21.07 33.57 48.65
CA PRO A 83 -19.82 34.03 48.02
C PRO A 83 -19.48 35.48 48.44
N PRO A 84 -18.25 36.04 48.21
CA PRO A 84 -17.98 36.68 46.90
C PRO A 84 -16.48 36.87 46.50
N GLN A 85 -16.31 37.35 45.25
CA GLN A 85 -15.21 38.19 44.71
C GLN A 85 -14.01 37.54 44.01
N ILE A 86 -13.96 37.86 42.71
CA ILE A 86 -12.81 37.84 41.80
C ILE A 86 -11.75 38.81 42.34
N PRO A 87 -10.47 38.42 42.38
CA PRO A 87 -9.49 39.25 41.69
C PRO A 87 -8.70 38.48 40.64
N LEU A 88 -8.67 39.12 39.48
CA LEU A 88 -7.66 39.04 38.42
C LEU A 88 -6.26 39.01 39.04
N ASP A 89 -5.53 37.91 38.83
CA ASP A 89 -4.07 37.82 38.66
C ASP A 89 -3.63 36.39 38.92
N THR A 90 -3.55 35.60 37.85
CA THR A 90 -2.86 34.30 37.90
C THR A 90 -1.74 34.33 36.88
N VAL A 91 -0.58 34.80 37.34
CA VAL A 91 0.72 34.39 36.84
C VAL A 91 0.68 32.88 36.73
N THR A 92 0.54 32.39 35.49
CA THR A 92 0.65 30.97 35.21
C THR A 92 2.08 30.58 35.57
N PRO A 93 2.30 29.67 36.54
CA PRO A 93 3.64 29.19 36.79
C PRO A 93 4.05 28.43 35.54
N GLU A 94 5.06 28.96 34.84
CA GLU A 94 5.89 28.29 33.85
C GLU A 94 6.13 26.84 34.34
N ARG A 95 5.31 25.91 33.84
CA ARG A 95 5.58 24.49 34.07
C ARG A 95 6.86 24.20 33.29
N PRO A 96 7.92 23.68 33.92
CA PRO A 96 9.13 23.36 33.21
C PRO A 96 8.77 22.33 32.14
N VAL A 97 8.86 22.74 30.87
CA VAL A 97 8.68 21.86 29.72
C VAL A 97 9.85 20.88 29.76
N LYS A 98 9.65 19.73 30.39
CA LYS A 98 10.57 18.60 30.30
C LYS A 98 10.83 18.35 28.80
N PRO A 99 12.10 18.26 28.36
CA PRO A 99 12.39 17.91 26.98
C PRO A 99 11.65 16.62 26.64
N ARG A 100 10.92 16.60 25.53
CA ARG A 100 10.35 15.35 25.01
C ARG A 100 11.52 14.48 24.56
N GLU A 101 12.07 13.68 25.45
CA GLU A 101 13.20 12.78 25.17
C GLU A 101 12.86 11.65 24.16
N GLN A 102 11.62 11.60 23.66
CA GLN A 102 11.10 10.54 22.81
C GLN A 102 10.62 11.11 21.48
N GLY A 103 11.18 10.63 20.36
CA GLY A 103 10.75 11.07 19.04
C GLY A 103 11.81 10.96 17.97
N TRP A 104 11.51 11.57 16.82
CA TRP A 104 12.46 11.75 15.72
C TRP A 104 13.32 12.98 15.97
N THR A 105 14.61 12.92 15.62
CA THR A 105 15.54 14.07 15.73
C THR A 105 15.08 15.25 14.88
N ASP A 106 14.75 15.00 13.61
CA ASP A 106 14.18 16.00 12.72
C ASP A 106 12.78 15.59 12.24
N VAL A 107 11.78 16.37 12.67
CA VAL A 107 10.38 16.15 12.30
C VAL A 107 10.10 16.58 10.85
N ALA A 108 10.82 17.58 10.32
CA ALA A 108 10.63 18.06 8.96
C ALA A 108 11.12 17.02 7.96
N ALA A 109 12.38 16.55 8.08
CA ALA A 109 12.88 15.45 7.26
C ALA A 109 12.03 14.18 7.42
N ARG A 110 11.59 13.84 8.65
CA ARG A 110 10.72 12.67 8.86
C ARG A 110 9.41 12.74 8.07
N ARG A 111 8.82 13.92 7.90
CA ARG A 111 7.55 14.08 7.15
C ARG A 111 7.71 13.79 5.67
N GLN A 112 8.90 13.97 5.11
CA GLN A 112 9.22 13.68 3.72
C GLN A 112 9.42 12.18 3.45
N LEU A 113 9.59 11.36 4.50
CA LEU A 113 9.73 9.90 4.39
C LEU A 113 8.45 9.16 4.77
N ALA A 114 8.14 8.10 4.05
CA ALA A 114 7.15 7.09 4.40
C ALA A 114 7.88 5.79 4.77
N ILE A 115 7.79 5.35 6.03
CA ILE A 115 8.56 4.21 6.52
C ILE A 115 7.62 3.05 6.85
N GLY A 116 7.88 1.91 6.24
CA GLY A 116 7.09 0.69 6.40
C GLY A 116 5.96 0.57 5.40
N ILE A 117 5.46 -0.66 5.23
CA ILE A 117 4.50 -1.02 4.19
C ILE A 117 3.23 -0.17 4.30
N ASN A 118 2.68 -0.03 5.51
CA ASN A 118 1.42 0.69 5.73
C ASN A 118 1.51 2.21 5.49
N GLU A 119 2.65 2.83 5.78
CA GLU A 119 2.83 4.26 5.48
C GLU A 119 3.03 4.48 3.99
N VAL A 120 3.79 3.60 3.36
CA VAL A 120 4.06 3.63 1.92
C VAL A 120 2.76 3.40 1.13
N THR A 121 1.91 2.43 1.52
CA THR A 121 0.60 2.22 0.87
C THR A 121 -0.28 3.45 0.97
N LYS A 122 -0.43 4.03 2.17
CA LYS A 122 -1.22 5.26 2.38
C LYS A 122 -0.70 6.42 1.52
N ALA A 123 0.62 6.57 1.41
CA ALA A 123 1.23 7.61 0.60
C ALA A 123 1.04 7.37 -0.91
N LEU A 124 1.10 6.11 -1.36
CA LEU A 124 0.78 5.73 -2.76
C LEU A 124 -0.69 6.00 -3.08
N GLU A 125 -1.61 5.62 -2.22
CA GLU A 125 -3.06 5.86 -2.38
C GLU A 125 -3.38 7.36 -2.50
N ARG A 126 -2.62 8.22 -1.82
CA ARG A 126 -2.73 9.69 -1.89
C ARG A 126 -1.91 10.35 -3.00
N ASN A 127 -1.21 9.58 -3.83
CA ASN A 127 -0.31 10.08 -4.89
C ASN A 127 0.80 11.00 -4.37
N GLN A 128 1.31 10.74 -3.17
CA GLN A 128 2.29 11.59 -2.49
C GLN A 128 3.73 11.13 -2.70
N LEU A 129 3.99 9.99 -3.33
CA LEU A 129 5.35 9.47 -3.51
C LEU A 129 5.96 9.83 -4.87
N ARG A 130 7.28 10.02 -4.90
CA ARG A 130 8.09 10.16 -6.12
C ARG A 130 8.95 8.90 -6.37
N LEU A 131 9.50 8.31 -5.31
CA LEU A 131 10.30 7.09 -5.34
C LEU A 131 9.91 6.15 -4.20
N MET A 132 9.94 4.85 -4.46
CA MET A 132 9.65 3.81 -3.48
C MET A 132 10.65 2.66 -3.56
N LEU A 133 11.23 2.27 -2.42
CA LEU A 133 12.19 1.18 -2.30
C LEU A 133 11.64 0.10 -1.38
N VAL A 134 11.70 -1.16 -1.83
CA VAL A 134 11.24 -2.31 -1.08
C VAL A 134 12.40 -3.24 -0.77
N CYS A 135 12.47 -3.74 0.46
CA CYS A 135 13.49 -4.70 0.83
C CYS A 135 13.18 -6.10 0.25
N LYS A 136 14.17 -6.77 -0.33
CA LYS A 136 14.03 -8.15 -0.83
C LYS A 136 13.84 -9.21 0.28
N SER A 137 14.16 -8.88 1.54
CA SER A 137 14.07 -9.82 2.66
C SER A 137 12.64 -10.04 3.20
N VAL A 138 11.64 -9.33 2.66
CA VAL A 138 10.25 -9.40 3.13
C VAL A 138 9.67 -10.80 2.88
N LYS A 139 9.23 -11.45 3.95
CA LYS A 139 8.51 -12.73 3.93
C LYS A 139 7.19 -12.57 4.67
N PRO A 140 6.05 -12.98 4.09
CA PRO A 140 5.87 -13.56 2.75
C PRO A 140 5.87 -12.51 1.61
N PRO A 141 6.18 -12.90 0.35
CA PRO A 141 6.33 -11.97 -0.78
C PRO A 141 5.04 -11.21 -1.13
N HIS A 142 3.88 -11.81 -0.88
CA HIS A 142 2.57 -11.21 -1.16
C HIS A 142 2.33 -9.90 -0.41
N MET A 143 3.03 -9.66 0.71
CA MET A 143 2.97 -8.39 1.44
C MET A 143 3.49 -7.21 0.61
N THR A 144 4.24 -7.45 -0.46
CA THR A 144 4.81 -6.39 -1.31
C THR A 144 4.25 -6.42 -2.74
N SER A 145 3.68 -7.54 -3.18
CA SER A 145 3.19 -7.70 -4.55
C SER A 145 2.15 -6.64 -4.96
N HIS A 146 1.28 -6.23 -4.03
CA HIS A 146 0.26 -5.22 -4.30
C HIS A 146 0.85 -3.82 -4.59
N LEU A 147 2.05 -3.54 -4.07
CA LEU A 147 2.74 -2.25 -4.25
C LEU A 147 3.14 -2.05 -5.72
N ILE A 148 3.42 -3.12 -6.47
CA ILE A 148 3.78 -3.06 -7.89
C ILE A 148 2.64 -2.43 -8.69
N ALA A 149 1.41 -2.91 -8.50
CA ALA A 149 0.24 -2.39 -9.20
C ALA A 149 -0.06 -0.94 -8.76
N LEU A 150 0.02 -0.65 -7.47
CA LEU A 150 -0.18 0.71 -6.94
C LEU A 150 0.83 1.71 -7.51
N CYS A 151 2.11 1.37 -7.55
CA CYS A 151 3.14 2.23 -8.15
C CYS A 151 2.90 2.43 -9.64
N ARG A 152 2.53 1.35 -10.36
CA ARG A 152 2.25 1.44 -11.80
C ARG A 152 1.07 2.37 -12.12
N THR A 153 -0.04 2.27 -11.38
CA THR A 153 -1.20 3.17 -11.58
C THR A 153 -0.90 4.64 -11.29
N ARG A 154 0.07 4.94 -10.42
CA ARG A 154 0.43 6.32 -10.04
C ARG A 154 1.69 6.84 -10.73
N GLY A 155 2.31 6.04 -11.59
CA GLY A 155 3.55 6.41 -12.28
C GLY A 155 4.74 6.63 -11.34
N VAL A 156 4.78 5.93 -10.20
CA VAL A 156 5.85 6.07 -9.19
C VAL A 156 6.98 5.10 -9.51
N ALA A 157 8.22 5.60 -9.56
CA ALA A 157 9.40 4.77 -9.72
C ALA A 157 9.58 3.89 -8.48
N ALA A 158 9.68 2.58 -8.68
CA ALA A 158 9.84 1.65 -7.58
C ALA A 158 10.71 0.45 -7.94
N CYS A 159 11.56 0.04 -7.01
CA CYS A 159 12.41 -1.13 -7.17
C CYS A 159 12.54 -1.93 -5.87
N GLN A 160 12.94 -3.19 -6.05
CA GLN A 160 13.27 -4.06 -4.94
C GLN A 160 14.79 -4.10 -4.72
N VAL A 161 15.23 -3.69 -3.54
CA VAL A 161 16.64 -3.59 -3.18
C VAL A 161 16.97 -4.67 -2.14
N PRO A 162 17.97 -5.54 -2.39
CA PRO A 162 18.44 -6.48 -1.38
C PRO A 162 19.17 -5.75 -0.24
N ARG A 163 19.09 -6.27 0.99
CA ARG A 163 19.79 -5.71 2.18
C ARG A 163 19.48 -4.23 2.50
N LEU A 164 18.35 -3.70 2.00
CA LEU A 164 17.90 -2.34 2.31
C LEU A 164 17.73 -2.13 3.82
N SER A 165 17.04 -3.05 4.50
CA SER A 165 16.81 -2.96 5.95
C SER A 165 18.11 -2.98 6.74
N GLU A 166 19.07 -3.82 6.37
CA GLU A 166 20.37 -3.93 7.06
C GLU A 166 21.17 -2.63 6.93
N SER A 167 21.10 -1.97 5.77
CA SER A 167 21.84 -0.74 5.49
C SER A 167 21.21 0.50 6.13
N VAL A 168 19.89 0.57 6.20
CA VAL A 168 19.15 1.80 6.54
C VAL A 168 18.54 1.77 7.94
N ALA A 169 18.15 0.61 8.47
CA ALA A 169 17.39 0.56 9.72
C ALA A 169 18.20 1.09 10.91
N GLY A 170 19.48 0.73 11.00
CA GLY A 170 20.38 1.20 12.06
C GLY A 170 20.57 2.72 12.05
N LEU A 171 20.70 3.32 10.86
CA LEU A 171 20.85 4.78 10.71
C LEU A 171 19.60 5.55 11.19
N LEU A 172 18.42 4.96 11.01
CA LEU A 172 17.15 5.58 11.42
C LEU A 172 16.78 5.29 12.89
N GLY A 173 17.59 4.56 13.65
CA GLY A 173 17.22 4.11 15.00
C GLY A 173 16.06 3.10 15.00
N LEU A 174 15.89 2.34 13.92
CA LEU A 174 14.82 1.35 13.75
C LEU A 174 15.37 -0.08 13.76
N LYS A 175 14.54 -1.03 14.16
CA LYS A 175 14.91 -2.46 14.10
C LYS A 175 14.92 -2.99 12.66
N CYS A 176 13.96 -2.57 11.84
CA CYS A 176 13.85 -2.99 10.46
C CYS A 176 13.07 -1.99 9.61
N VAL A 177 13.41 -1.94 8.32
CA VAL A 177 12.75 -1.11 7.31
C VAL A 177 12.44 -1.98 6.10
N LEU A 178 11.17 -2.38 5.97
CA LEU A 178 10.72 -3.28 4.89
C LEU A 178 10.38 -2.54 3.60
N ALA A 179 9.88 -1.32 3.72
CA ALA A 179 9.58 -0.42 2.61
C ALA A 179 9.93 1.01 3.02
N LEU A 180 10.46 1.78 2.07
CA LEU A 180 10.83 3.16 2.25
C LEU A 180 10.31 3.95 1.05
N GLY A 181 9.55 5.02 1.30
CA GLY A 181 9.03 5.90 0.28
C GLY A 181 9.50 7.32 0.49
N PHE A 182 9.83 8.01 -0.60
CA PHE A 182 10.15 9.43 -0.62
C PHE A 182 8.95 10.20 -1.13
N ARG A 183 8.43 11.10 -0.28
CA ARG A 183 7.31 11.95 -0.63
C ARG A 183 7.76 13.05 -1.59
N ARG A 184 6.82 13.50 -2.41
CA ARG A 184 6.96 14.71 -3.21
C ARG A 184 7.08 15.90 -2.24
N GLY A 185 8.01 16.81 -2.53
CA GLY A 185 8.06 18.10 -1.83
C GLY A 185 6.77 18.87 -2.07
N ASP A 186 6.39 19.72 -1.12
CA ASP A 186 5.34 20.70 -1.36
C ASP A 186 5.85 21.69 -2.44
N ARG A 187 4.93 22.19 -3.26
CA ARG A 187 5.12 22.74 -4.64
C ARG A 187 6.21 23.80 -4.86
N ASN A 188 6.91 24.27 -3.84
CA ASN A 188 7.96 25.30 -3.91
C ASN A 188 9.21 25.02 -3.04
N GLU A 189 9.31 23.84 -2.41
CA GLU A 189 10.42 23.50 -1.52
C GLU A 189 11.14 22.25 -2.01
N ASP A 190 12.42 22.41 -2.38
CA ASP A 190 13.28 21.26 -2.66
C ASP A 190 13.47 20.46 -1.38
N GLY A 191 12.80 19.30 -1.32
CA GLY A 191 12.88 18.41 -0.17
C GLY A 191 14.34 17.98 0.08
N THR A 192 14.68 17.75 1.34
CA THR A 192 16.00 17.29 1.80
C THR A 192 16.50 16.04 1.07
N PHE A 193 15.58 15.24 0.54
CA PHE A 193 15.85 14.00 -0.18
C PHE A 193 15.64 14.09 -1.70
N SER A 194 15.39 15.28 -2.26
CA SER A 194 15.16 15.48 -3.71
C SER A 194 16.34 14.99 -4.55
N ASP A 195 17.57 15.34 -4.16
CA ASP A 195 18.82 14.90 -4.81
C ASP A 195 18.90 13.38 -4.97
N ILE A 196 18.50 12.64 -3.92
CA ILE A 196 18.52 11.18 -3.91
C ILE A 196 17.53 10.64 -4.93
N VAL A 197 16.33 11.21 -4.94
CA VAL A 197 15.28 10.78 -5.84
C VAL A 197 15.71 11.01 -7.28
N GLU A 198 16.33 12.15 -7.58
CA GLU A 198 16.80 12.49 -8.92
C GLU A 198 17.97 11.63 -9.37
N ALA A 199 18.87 11.26 -8.46
CA ALA A 199 19.96 10.34 -8.75
C ALA A 199 19.50 8.89 -8.99
N ILE A 200 18.47 8.44 -8.26
CA ILE A 200 18.02 7.03 -8.27
C ILE A 200 16.99 6.77 -9.38
N VAL A 201 16.01 7.65 -9.59
CA VAL A 201 14.89 7.42 -10.53
C VAL A 201 15.35 6.99 -11.93
N PRO A 202 16.38 7.59 -12.56
CA PRO A 202 16.84 7.18 -13.89
C PRO A 202 17.40 5.76 -13.96
N ARG A 203 17.90 5.23 -12.84
CA ARG A 203 18.50 3.89 -12.73
C ARG A 203 17.48 2.81 -12.38
N VAL A 204 16.27 3.21 -11.99
CA VAL A 204 15.23 2.27 -11.58
C VAL A 204 14.51 1.71 -12.82
N PRO A 205 14.47 0.37 -12.99
CA PRO A 205 13.76 -0.24 -14.10
C PRO A 205 12.26 0.00 -13.97
N ALA A 206 11.59 0.21 -15.11
CA ALA A 206 10.15 0.39 -15.14
C ALA A 206 9.41 -0.87 -14.66
N LEU A 207 8.34 -0.69 -13.88
CA LEU A 207 7.46 -1.77 -13.45
C LEU A 207 6.54 -2.20 -14.60
N GLN A 208 6.48 -3.51 -14.84
CA GLN A 208 5.59 -4.10 -15.84
C GLN A 208 4.42 -4.80 -15.18
N VAL A 209 3.20 -4.44 -15.59
CA VAL A 209 1.96 -5.10 -15.15
C VAL A 209 1.13 -5.37 -16.39
N ALA A 210 0.95 -6.65 -16.74
CA ALA A 210 0.41 -7.06 -18.04
C ALA A 210 -0.97 -6.47 -18.40
N TRP A 211 -1.80 -6.16 -17.40
CA TRP A 211 -3.15 -5.62 -17.59
C TRP A 211 -3.25 -4.10 -17.40
N ILE A 212 -2.14 -3.41 -17.08
CA ILE A 212 -2.12 -1.96 -16.95
C ILE A 212 -1.31 -1.41 -18.13
N PRO A 213 -1.95 -0.69 -19.08
CA PRO A 213 -1.26 -0.11 -20.21
C PRO A 213 -0.06 0.73 -19.77
N SER A 214 1.03 0.66 -20.55
CA SER A 214 2.08 1.65 -20.40
C SER A 214 1.55 3.02 -20.82
N PRO A 215 1.88 4.09 -20.07
CA PRO A 215 1.69 5.42 -20.62
C PRO A 215 2.42 5.46 -21.98
N PRO A 216 1.82 6.05 -23.02
CA PRO A 216 2.45 6.13 -24.33
C PRO A 216 3.78 6.86 -24.15
N SER A 217 4.88 6.13 -24.32
CA SER A 217 6.20 6.73 -24.37
C SER A 217 6.24 7.62 -25.60
N GLY A 218 6.30 8.94 -25.40
CA GLY A 218 6.61 9.86 -26.49
C GLY A 218 7.96 9.47 -27.09
N LYS A 219 7.96 9.17 -28.41
CA LYS A 219 9.06 8.76 -29.30
C LYS A 219 9.46 7.27 -29.12
N GLY A 220 9.51 6.41 -30.14
CA GLY A 220 9.57 6.64 -31.58
C GLY A 220 8.41 6.05 -32.36
N ALA A 221 7.81 6.90 -33.18
CA ALA A 221 7.02 6.50 -34.33
C ALA A 221 7.95 6.03 -35.45
N THR A 222 7.75 4.81 -35.93
CA THR A 222 7.93 4.49 -37.34
C THR A 222 6.66 3.77 -37.75
N VAL A 223 5.62 4.56 -37.99
CA VAL A 223 4.49 4.17 -38.82
C VAL A 223 4.23 5.39 -39.69
N GLU A 224 4.65 5.28 -40.95
CA GLU A 224 4.22 6.17 -42.02
C GLU A 224 2.70 5.97 -42.22
N GLY A 225 1.97 7.09 -42.33
CA GLY A 225 0.53 7.07 -42.57
C GLY A 225 -0.04 8.48 -42.49
N GLN A 226 -0.34 9.02 -43.66
CA GLN A 226 -0.70 10.39 -44.00
C GLN A 226 -2.04 10.93 -43.43
N VAL A 227 -1.99 12.24 -43.11
CA VAL A 227 -2.95 13.32 -43.45
C VAL A 227 -4.34 13.35 -42.78
N GLY A 228 -4.66 14.53 -42.25
CA GLY A 228 -6.02 15.00 -41.98
C GLY A 228 -6.08 16.11 -40.93
N GLU A 229 -5.75 17.33 -41.33
CA GLU A 229 -6.01 18.56 -40.56
C GLU A 229 -7.52 18.89 -40.60
N GLU A 230 -8.09 19.41 -39.50
CA GLU A 230 -9.16 20.41 -39.56
C GLU A 230 -9.32 21.12 -38.19
N GLU A 231 -9.41 22.45 -38.25
CA GLU A 231 -9.51 23.41 -37.15
C GLU A 231 -10.97 23.78 -36.77
N GLY A 232 -11.12 24.43 -35.60
CA GLY A 232 -12.26 25.28 -35.21
C GLY A 232 -13.27 24.56 -34.31
N THR A 233 -13.85 25.12 -33.25
CA THR A 233 -14.11 26.53 -32.89
C THR A 233 -14.46 26.60 -31.39
N ALA A 234 -14.42 27.80 -30.83
CA ALA A 234 -14.43 28.08 -29.40
C ALA A 234 -15.82 28.34 -28.76
N GLU A 235 -15.81 28.30 -27.42
CA GLU A 235 -16.64 29.03 -26.43
C GLU A 235 -18.08 28.58 -26.05
N GLY A 236 -18.33 28.60 -24.73
CA GLY A 236 -19.65 28.52 -24.10
C GLY A 236 -19.60 28.18 -22.61
N GLN A 237 -19.80 29.17 -21.74
CA GLN A 237 -19.66 29.16 -20.27
C GLN A 237 -20.84 28.51 -19.49
N MET A 238 -20.48 28.03 -18.28
CA MET A 238 -21.18 28.06 -16.97
C MET A 238 -22.68 27.69 -16.85
N GLU A 239 -23.00 26.72 -15.98
CA GLU A 239 -23.71 27.04 -14.73
C GLU A 239 -23.69 25.91 -13.67
N MET A 240 -23.86 26.37 -12.43
CA MET A 240 -23.77 25.74 -11.12
C MET A 240 -25.02 24.91 -10.76
N GLY A 241 -24.88 23.78 -10.07
CA GLY A 241 -26.06 22.99 -9.65
C GLY A 241 -25.80 21.85 -8.67
N GLN A 242 -25.64 22.20 -7.40
CA GLN A 242 -26.11 21.53 -6.16
C GLN A 242 -25.96 20.00 -5.97
N GLU A 243 -25.28 19.67 -4.88
CA GLU A 243 -25.23 18.36 -4.24
C GLU A 243 -26.63 17.86 -3.84
N THR A 244 -26.99 16.64 -4.25
CA THR A 244 -27.96 15.83 -3.51
C THR A 244 -27.44 14.43 -3.26
N ARG A 245 -27.55 14.06 -1.99
CA ARG A 245 -27.02 12.88 -1.33
C ARG A 245 -28.00 11.71 -1.47
N GLY A 246 -27.49 10.58 -1.94
CA GLY A 246 -27.97 9.24 -1.58
C GLY A 246 -29.31 8.77 -2.15
N GLN A 247 -29.27 8.09 -3.31
CA GLN A 247 -30.30 7.12 -3.69
C GLN A 247 -29.64 5.92 -4.39
N LYS A 248 -29.83 4.72 -3.81
CA LYS A 248 -29.46 3.44 -4.44
C LYS A 248 -30.26 3.30 -5.74
N ARG A 249 -29.59 3.25 -6.89
CA ARG A 249 -30.23 3.01 -8.19
C ARG A 249 -29.85 1.65 -8.76
N LYS A 250 -30.90 0.90 -9.08
CA LYS A 250 -30.96 -0.27 -9.96
C LYS A 250 -30.45 0.15 -11.34
N ILE A 251 -29.50 -0.59 -11.92
CA ILE A 251 -28.95 -0.30 -13.25
C ILE A 251 -29.94 -0.81 -14.29
N GLU A 252 -30.47 0.11 -15.09
CA GLU A 252 -31.14 -0.18 -16.36
C GLU A 252 -30.21 0.24 -17.51
N ASP A 253 -30.35 -0.46 -18.63
CA ASP A 253 -29.38 -0.56 -19.73
C ASP A 253 -28.99 0.80 -20.33
N ILE A 254 -27.68 1.05 -20.35
CA ILE A 254 -27.09 2.23 -20.99
C ILE A 254 -26.66 1.86 -22.41
N SER A 255 -27.18 2.61 -23.37
CA SER A 255 -26.83 2.61 -24.79
C SER A 255 -25.33 2.85 -25.03
N PRO A 256 -24.73 2.27 -26.08
CA PRO A 256 -23.30 2.34 -26.31
C PRO A 256 -22.93 3.62 -27.07
N ASP A 257 -22.34 4.58 -26.39
CA ASP A 257 -21.45 5.54 -27.05
C ASP A 257 -20.23 5.76 -26.16
N ILE A 258 -19.25 4.85 -26.32
CA ILE A 258 -17.91 5.00 -25.75
C ILE A 258 -16.93 4.68 -26.86
N THR A 259 -16.34 5.75 -27.35
CA THR A 259 -15.18 5.82 -28.23
C THR A 259 -14.05 4.90 -27.73
N GLU A 260 -13.74 3.91 -28.56
CA GLU A 260 -12.45 3.24 -28.77
C GLU A 260 -11.66 2.79 -27.52
N CYS A 261 -12.08 1.67 -26.91
CA CYS A 261 -11.18 0.78 -26.19
C CYS A 261 -10.42 -0.14 -27.17
N PRO A 262 -9.10 -0.36 -27.04
CA PRO A 262 -8.45 -1.41 -27.80
C PRO A 262 -9.06 -2.78 -27.42
N SER A 263 -9.47 -3.49 -28.46
CA SER A 263 -10.35 -4.66 -28.46
C SER A 263 -9.96 -5.77 -27.47
N CYS A 264 -10.52 -5.77 -26.26
CA CYS A 264 -10.54 -6.96 -25.41
C CYS A 264 -11.81 -7.78 -25.70
N VAL A 265 -11.79 -8.56 -26.79
CA VAL A 265 -12.89 -9.49 -27.11
C VAL A 265 -12.80 -10.68 -26.16
N LEU A 266 -13.53 -10.63 -25.04
CA LEU A 266 -13.65 -11.77 -24.12
C LEU A 266 -14.46 -12.88 -24.80
N GLN A 267 -13.82 -14.01 -25.09
CA GLN A 267 -14.53 -15.17 -25.61
C GLN A 267 -15.37 -15.83 -24.51
N PRO A 268 -16.66 -16.11 -24.75
CA PRO A 268 -17.49 -16.80 -23.77
C PRO A 268 -16.99 -18.24 -23.59
N LEU A 269 -16.63 -18.59 -22.35
CA LEU A 269 -16.22 -19.94 -22.00
C LEU A 269 -17.41 -20.89 -22.15
N LYS A 270 -17.35 -21.80 -23.13
CA LYS A 270 -18.33 -22.88 -23.30
C LYS A 270 -18.07 -23.97 -22.26
N VAL A 271 -18.88 -23.99 -21.19
CA VAL A 271 -18.86 -25.07 -20.20
C VAL A 271 -19.36 -26.35 -20.87
N LYS A 272 -18.44 -27.26 -21.23
CA LYS A 272 -18.78 -28.50 -21.97
C LYS A 272 -19.66 -29.47 -21.19
N LYS A 273 -19.50 -29.55 -19.86
CA LYS A 273 -20.26 -30.49 -19.02
C LYS A 273 -20.20 -30.07 -17.55
N ILE A 274 -21.37 -29.80 -16.96
CA ILE A 274 -21.49 -29.62 -15.51
C ILE A 274 -21.78 -30.99 -14.92
N ILE A 275 -20.80 -31.60 -14.25
CA ILE A 275 -21.01 -32.85 -13.53
C ILE A 275 -21.46 -32.50 -12.11
N PRO A 276 -22.68 -32.88 -11.69
CA PRO A 276 -23.15 -32.66 -10.34
C PRO A 276 -22.20 -33.36 -9.35
N ASN A 277 -21.85 -32.68 -8.26
CA ASN A 277 -21.04 -33.29 -7.21
C ASN A 277 -21.76 -34.54 -6.66
N PRO A 278 -21.22 -35.76 -6.85
CA PRO A 278 -21.88 -37.01 -6.46
C PRO A 278 -22.05 -37.15 -4.94
N SER A 279 -21.28 -36.39 -4.15
CA SER A 279 -21.39 -36.39 -2.69
C SER A 279 -22.48 -35.45 -2.15
N LYS A 280 -23.17 -34.70 -3.01
CA LYS A 280 -24.19 -33.72 -2.59
C LYS A 280 -25.60 -34.27 -2.82
N ILE A 281 -26.15 -34.94 -1.81
CA ILE A 281 -27.56 -35.38 -1.79
C ILE A 281 -28.46 -34.13 -1.77
N ARG A 282 -29.16 -33.86 -2.87
CA ARG A 282 -30.13 -32.77 -2.94
C ARG A 282 -31.41 -33.21 -2.23
N LYS A 283 -31.79 -32.51 -1.16
CA LYS A 283 -33.10 -32.71 -0.54
C LYS A 283 -34.19 -32.39 -1.57
N PRO A 284 -35.22 -33.25 -1.73
CA PRO A 284 -36.32 -32.95 -2.63
C PRO A 284 -37.02 -31.66 -2.17
N LYS A 285 -37.34 -30.78 -3.13
CA LYS A 285 -38.15 -29.59 -2.83
C LYS A 285 -39.54 -30.08 -2.43
N THR A 286 -39.94 -29.78 -1.20
CA THR A 286 -41.32 -29.99 -0.75
C THR A 286 -42.25 -29.19 -1.65
N LYS A 287 -43.14 -29.89 -2.37
CA LYS A 287 -44.24 -29.25 -3.08
C LYS A 287 -45.13 -28.62 -2.00
N LYS A 288 -45.22 -27.29 -1.98
CA LYS A 288 -46.28 -26.62 -1.22
C LYS A 288 -47.61 -27.02 -1.89
N LYS A 289 -48.50 -27.63 -1.11
CA LYS A 289 -49.92 -27.75 -1.44
C LYS A 289 -50.54 -26.36 -1.44
#